data_AF-A0A2N0QHU4-F1
#
_entry.id   AF-A0A2N0QHU4-F1
#
_cell.length_a   1.000
_cell.length_b   1.000
_cell.length_c   1.000
_cell.angle_alpha   90.00
_cell.angle_beta   90.00
_cell.angle_gamma   90.00
#
_symmetry.space_group_name_H-M   'P 1'
#
loop_
_entity.id
_entity.type
_entity.pdbx_description
1 polymer ?
#
loop_
_entity_poly.entity_id
_entity_poly.type
_entity_poly.pdbx_seq_one_letter_code
_entity_poly.pdbx_strand_id
1 'polypeptide(L)'
;MKSIINQNQTVRIFNLDGYEVLRINNESPAAQINVSYDELVKTYVTKEKVEGKSVIAISRVVHIGQFHGYMQLIHPLKSFQSMMQYVMTAMLIAGLGAILLAGLVSSYLSKLLLKPLGDLRDSMQSVKEKGFEERINFTYQIDDEIGDLLKIYQSMIDELQVSFAKQQQFVSDASHEL
;
A
#
# COMPACT_ATOMS: atom_id res chain seq x y z
N MET A 1 2.07 33.51 -27.98
CA MET A 1 3.55 33.57 -27.88
C MET A 1 4.00 32.39 -27.03
N LYS A 2 4.69 31.38 -27.59
CA LYS A 2 5.27 30.29 -26.80
C LYS A 2 6.41 30.89 -25.96
N SER A 3 6.23 30.98 -24.65
CA SER A 3 7.32 31.42 -23.77
C SER A 3 8.44 30.38 -23.83
N ILE A 4 9.63 30.80 -24.24
CA ILE A 4 10.81 29.95 -24.35
C ILE A 4 11.32 29.53 -22.95
N ILE A 5 10.88 30.24 -21.90
CA ILE A 5 11.31 30.07 -20.51
C ILE A 5 10.07 30.00 -19.59
N ASN A 6 10.09 29.09 -18.60
CA ASN A 6 9.03 28.99 -17.59
C ASN A 6 9.12 30.16 -16.59
N GLN A 7 8.00 30.66 -16.07
CA GLN A 7 7.98 31.77 -15.08
C GLN A 7 8.85 31.48 -13.85
N ASN A 8 8.94 30.21 -13.43
CA ASN A 8 9.73 29.79 -12.28
C ASN A 8 11.22 29.60 -12.59
N GLN A 9 11.63 29.68 -13.86
CA GLN A 9 13.04 29.54 -14.24
C GLN A 9 13.70 30.91 -14.30
N THR A 10 14.96 30.97 -13.85
CA THR A 10 15.79 32.17 -13.99
C THR A 10 16.87 31.91 -15.03
N VAL A 11 16.98 32.78 -16.04
CA VAL A 11 18.09 32.74 -17.00
C VAL A 11 18.98 33.94 -16.74
N ARG A 12 20.28 33.72 -16.64
CA ARG A 12 21.30 34.77 -16.52
C ARG A 12 22.31 34.60 -17.64
N ILE A 13 22.78 35.70 -18.21
CA ILE A 13 23.89 35.72 -19.15
C ILE A 13 24.99 36.56 -18.52
N PHE A 14 26.20 36.03 -18.49
CA PHE A 14 27.38 36.67 -17.94
C PHE A 14 28.43 36.84 -19.03
N ASN A 15 29.27 37.87 -18.91
CA ASN A 15 30.49 37.98 -19.71
C ASN A 15 31.58 37.02 -19.18
N LEU A 16 32.71 36.93 -19.88
CA LEU A 16 33.83 36.07 -19.45
C LEU A 16 34.49 36.51 -18.14
N ASP A 17 34.34 37.79 -17.77
CA ASP A 17 34.83 38.34 -16.51
C ASP A 17 33.87 38.05 -15.32
N GLY A 18 32.74 37.39 -15.57
CA GLY A 18 31.75 37.00 -14.55
C GLY A 18 30.71 38.07 -14.19
N TYR A 19 30.64 39.19 -14.91
CA TYR A 19 29.60 40.21 -14.75
C TYR A 19 28.29 39.80 -15.45
N GLU A 20 27.17 39.93 -14.73
CA GLU A 20 25.82 39.68 -15.27
C GLU A 20 25.45 40.77 -16.28
N VAL A 21 25.21 40.37 -17.53
CA VAL A 21 24.84 41.25 -18.65
C VAL A 21 23.33 41.23 -18.87
N LEU A 22 22.69 40.08 -18.66
CA LEU A 22 21.24 39.93 -18.84
C LEU A 22 20.67 38.99 -17.79
N ARG A 23 19.46 39.28 -17.35
CA ARG A 23 18.67 38.39 -16.51
C ARG A 23 17.22 38.35 -16.98
N ILE A 24 16.67 37.14 -17.11
CA ILE A 24 15.26 36.88 -17.42
C ILE A 24 14.66 36.13 -16.25
N ASN A 25 13.62 36.70 -15.66
CA ASN A 25 13.03 36.33 -14.36
C ASN A 25 14.03 36.43 -13.20
N ASN A 26 13.55 36.47 -11.96
CA ASN A 26 14.41 36.55 -10.78
C ASN A 26 13.88 35.68 -9.63
N GLU A 27 13.53 34.45 -9.97
CA GLU A 27 12.97 33.46 -9.04
C GLU A 27 14.03 32.69 -8.26
N SER A 28 15.29 32.74 -8.72
CA SER A 28 16.42 32.09 -8.05
C SER A 28 17.71 32.92 -8.14
N PRO A 29 18.52 32.94 -7.06
CA PRO A 29 19.85 33.52 -7.09
C PRO A 29 20.76 32.77 -8.07
N ALA A 30 21.86 33.39 -8.50
CA ALA A 30 22.85 32.72 -9.33
C ALA A 30 23.43 31.51 -8.58
N ALA A 31 23.53 30.36 -9.24
CA ALA A 31 24.32 29.25 -8.71
C ALA A 31 25.80 29.59 -8.90
N GLN A 32 26.64 29.22 -7.93
CA GLN A 32 28.07 29.51 -8.02
C GLN A 32 28.68 28.69 -9.16
N ILE A 33 29.49 29.33 -9.99
CA ILE A 33 30.16 28.68 -11.12
C ILE A 33 31.64 28.66 -10.81
N ASN A 34 32.14 27.52 -10.32
CA ASN A 34 33.56 27.26 -10.09
C ASN A 34 34.09 26.27 -11.15
N VAL A 35 33.77 26.50 -12.42
CA VAL A 35 34.17 25.62 -13.53
C VAL A 35 34.97 26.37 -14.57
N SER A 36 35.96 25.70 -15.15
CA SER A 36 36.83 26.28 -16.16
C SER A 36 36.06 26.59 -17.45
N TYR A 37 36.53 27.55 -18.23
CA TYR A 37 35.95 27.90 -19.53
C TYR A 37 35.77 26.66 -20.43
N ASP A 38 36.75 25.76 -20.45
CA ASP A 38 36.72 24.51 -21.24
C ASP A 38 35.61 23.54 -20.81
N GLU A 39 35.19 23.58 -19.55
CA GLU A 39 34.08 22.77 -19.04
C GLU A 39 32.72 23.40 -19.38
N LEU A 40 32.63 24.74 -19.44
CA LEU A 40 31.45 25.49 -19.84
C LEU A 40 31.19 25.47 -21.35
N VAL A 41 32.22 25.18 -22.16
CA VAL A 41 32.04 24.88 -23.59
C VAL A 41 31.15 23.64 -23.75
N LYS A 42 31.23 22.69 -22.81
CA LYS A 42 30.26 21.60 -22.67
C LYS A 42 29.06 22.08 -21.84
N THR A 43 27.89 21.48 -22.06
CA THR A 43 26.73 21.81 -21.21
C THR A 43 26.99 21.27 -19.81
N TYR A 44 27.21 22.17 -18.85
CA TYR A 44 27.46 21.84 -17.46
C TYR A 44 26.14 21.83 -16.69
N VAL A 45 25.79 20.70 -16.09
CA VAL A 45 24.55 20.54 -15.31
C VAL A 45 24.91 20.19 -13.88
N THR A 46 24.47 21.00 -12.93
CA THR A 46 24.71 20.81 -11.51
C THR A 46 23.39 20.86 -10.74
N LYS A 47 23.30 20.08 -9.67
CA LYS A 47 22.20 20.13 -8.71
C LYS A 47 22.75 20.71 -7.42
N GLU A 48 22.31 21.91 -7.09
CA GLU A 48 22.86 22.66 -5.96
C GLU A 48 21.75 23.16 -5.04
N LYS A 49 22.14 23.54 -3.82
CA LYS A 49 21.28 24.30 -2.94
C LYS A 49 21.70 25.75 -2.99
N VAL A 50 20.87 26.58 -3.60
CA VAL A 50 21.05 28.04 -3.64
C VAL A 50 20.06 28.63 -2.65
N GLU A 51 20.56 29.33 -1.62
CA GLU A 51 19.76 29.86 -0.50
C GLU A 51 18.82 28.81 0.13
N GLY A 52 19.32 27.59 0.32
CA GLY A 52 18.56 26.47 0.91
C GLY A 52 17.54 25.81 -0.03
N LYS A 53 17.29 26.35 -1.22
CA LYS A 53 16.40 25.76 -2.24
C LYS A 53 17.19 24.88 -3.18
N SER A 54 16.73 23.65 -3.40
CA SER A 54 17.34 22.76 -4.39
C SER A 54 17.00 23.25 -5.80
N VAL A 55 18.01 23.46 -6.62
CA VAL A 55 17.88 23.91 -8.00
C VAL A 55 18.71 23.02 -8.91
N ILE A 56 18.31 22.92 -10.17
CA ILE A 56 19.18 22.44 -11.25
C ILE A 56 19.69 23.68 -11.96
N ALA A 57 21.00 23.87 -11.99
CA ALA A 57 21.63 24.92 -12.78
C ALA A 57 22.29 24.29 -14.01
N ILE A 58 21.99 24.87 -15.17
CA ILE A 58 22.53 24.46 -16.47
C ILE A 58 23.32 25.65 -17.01
N SER A 59 24.63 25.49 -17.17
CA SER A 59 25.53 26.53 -17.66
C SER A 59 26.14 26.13 -19.00
N ARG A 60 26.22 27.07 -19.94
CA ARG A 60 26.84 26.85 -21.25
C ARG A 60 27.39 28.16 -21.82
N VAL A 61 28.55 28.12 -22.48
CA VAL A 61 29.06 29.25 -23.29
C VAL A 61 28.12 29.58 -24.44
N VAL A 62 27.89 30.87 -24.68
CA VAL A 62 27.08 31.38 -25.77
C VAL A 62 27.83 32.46 -26.54
N HIS A 63 27.70 32.43 -27.86
CA HIS A 63 28.25 33.43 -28.77
C HIS A 63 27.08 34.19 -29.41
N ILE A 64 26.93 35.47 -29.11
CA ILE A 64 25.84 36.31 -29.62
C ILE A 64 26.45 37.49 -30.37
N GLY A 65 26.65 37.35 -31.67
CA GLY A 65 27.35 38.34 -32.49
C GLY A 65 28.81 38.48 -32.01
N GLN A 66 29.18 39.67 -31.54
CA GLN A 66 30.52 39.94 -30.98
C GLN A 66 30.63 39.60 -29.48
N PHE A 67 29.51 39.32 -28.82
CA PHE A 67 29.48 39.00 -27.39
C PHE A 67 29.91 37.55 -27.14
N HIS A 68 30.89 37.40 -26.25
CA HIS A 68 31.40 36.12 -25.76
C HIS A 68 31.13 36.05 -24.25
N GLY A 69 30.42 35.01 -23.82
CA GLY A 69 30.03 34.85 -22.42
C GLY A 69 29.41 33.50 -22.16
N TYR A 70 28.77 33.33 -21.00
CA TYR A 70 28.07 32.10 -20.66
C TYR A 70 26.65 32.39 -20.19
N MET A 71 25.73 31.48 -20.53
CA MET A 71 24.34 31.49 -20.10
C MET A 71 24.16 30.45 -18.99
N GLN A 72 23.43 30.83 -17.95
CA GLN A 72 23.03 29.97 -16.84
C GLN A 72 21.50 29.93 -16.75
N LEU A 73 20.91 28.75 -16.87
CA LEU A 73 19.49 28.48 -16.64
C LEU A 73 19.33 27.78 -15.29
N ILE A 74 18.52 28.36 -14.41
CA ILE A 74 18.27 27.88 -13.05
C ILE A 74 16.82 27.42 -12.97
N HIS A 75 16.63 26.14 -12.67
CA HIS A 75 15.33 25.52 -12.51
C HIS A 75 15.10 25.09 -11.05
N PRO A 76 14.18 25.75 -10.32
CA PRO A 76 13.86 25.39 -8.96
C PRO A 76 13.16 24.05 -8.88
N LEU A 77 13.60 23.18 -7.97
CA LEU A 77 12.97 21.89 -7.71
C LEU A 77 11.83 21.96 -6.69
N LYS A 78 11.53 23.15 -6.15
CA LYS A 78 10.53 23.34 -5.08
C LYS A 78 9.18 22.72 -5.44
N SER A 79 8.61 23.07 -6.60
CA SER A 79 7.30 22.55 -7.02
C SER A 79 7.32 21.03 -7.20
N PHE A 80 8.41 20.48 -7.74
CA PHE A 80 8.58 19.04 -7.88
C PHE A 80 8.68 18.34 -6.51
N GLN A 81 9.45 18.89 -5.58
CA GLN A 81 9.59 18.37 -4.22
C GLN A 81 8.26 18.41 -3.45
N SER A 82 7.53 19.53 -3.54
CA SER A 82 6.20 19.65 -2.92
C SER A 82 5.22 18.64 -3.50
N MET A 83 5.18 18.49 -4.84
CA MET A 83 4.34 17.47 -5.49
C MET A 83 4.68 16.06 -5.01
N MET A 84 5.97 15.72 -4.95
CA MET A 84 6.43 14.43 -4.45
C MET A 84 6.00 14.20 -2.99
N GLN A 85 6.09 15.23 -2.16
CA GLN A 85 5.65 15.17 -0.77
C GLN A 85 4.15 14.91 -0.65
N TYR A 86 3.32 15.59 -1.45
CA TYR A 86 1.87 15.32 -1.49
C TYR A 86 1.56 13.88 -1.88
N VAL A 87 2.21 13.37 -2.93
CA VAL A 87 2.03 11.99 -3.37
C VAL A 87 2.46 11.02 -2.28
N MET A 88 3.62 11.22 -1.66
CA MET A 88 4.12 10.39 -0.57
C MET A 88 3.16 10.39 0.63
N THR A 89 2.67 11.55 1.06
CA THR A 89 1.70 11.65 2.15
C THR A 89 0.38 10.95 1.80
N ALA A 90 -0.11 11.11 0.57
CA ALA A 90 -1.32 10.43 0.11
C ALA A 90 -1.14 8.90 0.10
N MET A 91 0.01 8.40 -0.36
CA MET A 91 0.33 6.97 -0.34
C MET A 91 0.42 6.43 1.08
N LEU A 92 1.00 7.18 2.03
CA LEU A 92 1.06 6.77 3.43
C LEU A 92 -0.33 6.67 4.05
N ILE A 93 -1.19 7.67 3.83
CA ILE A 93 -2.58 7.66 4.33
C ILE A 93 -3.34 6.48 3.71
N ALA A 94 -3.24 6.28 2.40
CA ALA A 94 -3.88 5.18 1.71
C ALA A 94 -3.36 3.81 2.19
N GLY A 95 -2.05 3.67 2.40
CA GLY A 95 -1.43 2.44 2.90
C GLY A 95 -1.86 2.11 4.33
N LEU A 96 -1.86 3.08 5.23
CA LEU A 96 -2.37 2.91 6.59
C LEU A 96 -3.86 2.56 6.59
N GLY A 97 -4.66 3.24 5.76
CA GLY A 97 -6.07 2.93 5.58
C GLY A 97 -6.29 1.50 5.08
N ALA A 98 -5.49 1.05 4.10
CA ALA A 98 -5.56 -0.31 3.57
C ALA A 98 -5.21 -1.36 4.63
N ILE A 99 -4.20 -1.14 5.47
CA ILE A 99 -3.82 -2.05 6.56
C ILE A 99 -4.95 -2.15 7.59
N LEU A 100 -5.55 -1.02 7.97
CA LEU A 100 -6.68 -1.01 8.91
C LEU A 100 -7.88 -1.76 8.35
N LEU A 101 -8.26 -1.49 7.09
CA LEU A 101 -9.36 -2.18 6.42
C LEU A 101 -9.08 -3.67 6.28
N ALA A 102 -7.87 -4.06 5.87
CA ALA A 102 -7.46 -5.46 5.78
C ALA A 102 -7.56 -6.16 7.14
N GLY A 103 -7.12 -5.52 8.22
CA GLY A 103 -7.24 -6.05 9.58
C GLY A 103 -8.71 -6.25 10.01
N LEU A 104 -9.58 -5.28 9.72
CA LEU A 104 -11.01 -5.39 10.03
C LEU A 104 -11.68 -6.51 9.23
N VAL A 105 -11.47 -6.54 7.91
CA VAL A 105 -12.03 -7.56 7.01
C VAL A 105 -11.51 -8.94 7.39
N SER A 106 -10.21 -9.08 7.64
CA SER A 106 -9.61 -10.34 8.07
C SER A 106 -10.20 -10.81 9.40
N SER A 107 -10.31 -9.94 10.41
CA SER A 107 -10.87 -10.34 11.70
C SER A 107 -12.34 -10.76 11.59
N TYR A 108 -13.12 -10.04 10.78
CA TYR A 108 -14.51 -10.38 10.52
C TYR A 108 -14.65 -11.73 9.80
N LEU A 109 -13.89 -11.92 8.71
CA LEU A 109 -13.92 -13.14 7.92
C LEU A 109 -13.44 -14.36 8.71
N SER A 110 -12.37 -14.22 9.49
CA SER A 110 -11.88 -15.30 10.36
C SER A 110 -12.95 -15.72 11.37
N LYS A 111 -13.66 -14.77 11.99
CA LYS A 111 -14.77 -15.11 12.91
C LYS A 111 -15.92 -15.81 12.19
N LEU A 112 -16.26 -15.36 10.98
CA LEU A 112 -17.33 -15.97 10.19
C LEU A 112 -17.00 -17.41 9.81
N LEU A 113 -15.79 -17.67 9.32
CA LEU A 113 -15.35 -19.00 8.87
C LEU A 113 -15.04 -19.96 10.01
N LEU A 114 -14.52 -19.48 11.15
CA LEU A 114 -14.15 -20.33 12.27
C LEU A 114 -15.29 -20.59 13.24
N LYS A 115 -16.36 -19.79 13.23
CA LYS A 115 -17.51 -19.98 14.12
C LYS A 115 -18.13 -21.38 14.01
N PRO A 116 -18.41 -21.95 12.81
CA PRO A 116 -19.01 -23.28 12.69
C PRO A 116 -18.10 -24.38 13.23
N LEU A 117 -16.78 -24.21 13.18
CA LEU A 117 -15.84 -25.15 13.79
C LEU A 117 -15.90 -25.10 15.32
N GLY A 118 -16.13 -23.90 15.88
CA GLY A 118 -16.42 -23.73 17.31
C GLY A 118 -17.73 -24.42 17.70
N ASP A 119 -18.80 -24.18 16.94
CA ASP A 119 -20.10 -24.80 17.16
C ASP A 119 -20.00 -26.34 17.08
N LEU A 120 -19.24 -26.87 16.12
CA LEU A 120 -18.96 -28.31 15.97
C LEU A 120 -18.19 -28.86 17.18
N ARG A 121 -17.13 -28.17 17.63
CA ARG A 121 -16.36 -28.57 18.81
C ARG A 121 -17.26 -28.65 20.04
N ASP A 122 -18.08 -27.63 20.27
CA ASP A 122 -18.94 -27.53 21.44
C ASP A 122 -20.03 -28.62 21.38
N SER A 123 -20.57 -28.92 20.20
CA SER A 123 -21.48 -30.06 19.97
C SER A 123 -20.82 -31.41 20.30
N MET A 124 -19.60 -31.64 19.81
CA MET A 124 -18.84 -32.87 20.11
C MET A 124 -18.61 -33.03 21.62
N GLN A 125 -18.33 -31.93 22.33
CA GLN A 125 -18.15 -31.96 23.77
C GLN A 125 -19.47 -32.23 24.51
N SER A 126 -20.59 -31.63 24.09
CA SER A 126 -21.92 -31.91 24.67
C SER A 126 -22.29 -33.38 24.53
N VAL A 127 -22.11 -33.97 23.34
CA VAL A 127 -22.40 -35.40 23.10
C VAL A 127 -21.54 -36.31 23.97
N LYS A 128 -20.26 -35.97 24.16
CA LYS A 128 -19.36 -36.73 25.04
C LYS A 128 -19.83 -36.73 26.50
N GLU A 129 -20.34 -35.60 26.98
CA GLU A 129 -20.71 -35.42 28.40
C GLU A 129 -22.14 -35.87 28.71
N LYS A 130 -23.08 -35.63 27.79
CA LYS A 130 -24.53 -35.82 28.00
C LYS A 130 -25.15 -36.94 27.17
N GLY A 131 -24.38 -37.56 26.28
CA GLY A 131 -24.88 -38.55 25.34
C GLY A 131 -25.65 -37.94 24.17
N PHE A 132 -26.50 -38.74 23.52
CA PHE A 132 -27.06 -38.42 22.21
C PHE A 132 -28.46 -37.79 22.24
N GLU A 133 -28.96 -37.33 23.39
CA GLU A 133 -30.35 -36.85 23.49
C GLU A 133 -30.57 -35.44 22.91
N GLU A 134 -29.49 -34.66 22.73
CA GLU A 134 -29.58 -33.29 22.24
C GLU A 134 -29.58 -33.26 20.70
N ARG A 135 -30.64 -32.70 20.09
CA ARG A 135 -30.68 -32.49 18.63
C ARG A 135 -29.70 -31.41 18.23
N ILE A 136 -28.77 -31.78 17.36
CA ILE A 136 -27.72 -30.89 16.86
C ILE A 136 -28.28 -30.13 15.66
N ASN A 137 -28.45 -28.82 15.80
CA ASN A 137 -28.90 -27.96 14.71
C ASN A 137 -27.81 -26.94 14.40
N PHE A 138 -26.99 -27.23 13.39
CA PHE A 138 -26.06 -26.24 12.87
C PHE A 138 -26.82 -25.19 12.06
N THR A 139 -26.57 -23.90 12.36
CA THR A 139 -27.12 -22.79 11.57
C THR A 139 -26.36 -22.59 10.25
N TYR A 140 -25.16 -23.17 10.15
CA TYR A 140 -24.33 -23.09 8.96
C TYR A 140 -24.83 -24.05 7.87
N GLN A 141 -25.27 -23.49 6.74
CA GLN A 141 -25.86 -24.23 5.63
C GLN A 141 -25.17 -23.93 4.28
N ILE A 142 -23.93 -23.46 4.32
CA ILE A 142 -23.15 -23.20 3.11
C ILE A 142 -22.63 -24.54 2.57
N ASP A 143 -22.70 -24.71 1.26
CA ASP A 143 -22.23 -25.91 0.55
C ASP A 143 -20.74 -25.80 0.24
N ASP A 144 -19.91 -25.82 1.29
CA ASP A 144 -18.46 -25.78 1.24
C ASP A 144 -17.83 -26.88 2.11
N GLU A 145 -16.51 -26.90 2.24
CA GLU A 145 -15.79 -27.93 2.99
C GLU A 145 -16.21 -27.99 4.47
N ILE A 146 -16.62 -26.87 5.06
CA ILE A 146 -17.13 -26.83 6.44
C ILE A 146 -18.55 -27.38 6.49
N GLY A 147 -19.41 -27.00 5.55
CA GLY A 147 -20.76 -27.54 5.42
C GLY A 147 -20.77 -29.05 5.27
N ASP A 148 -19.90 -29.58 4.42
CA ASP A 148 -19.76 -31.02 4.21
C ASP A 148 -19.27 -31.74 5.47
N LEU A 149 -18.32 -31.15 6.21
CA LEU A 149 -17.90 -31.70 7.50
C LEU A 149 -19.05 -31.78 8.52
N LEU A 150 -19.89 -30.73 8.58
CA LEU A 150 -21.05 -30.71 9.47
C LEU A 150 -22.09 -31.78 9.09
N LYS A 151 -22.33 -31.99 7.78
CA LYS A 151 -23.22 -33.06 7.29
C LYS A 151 -22.69 -34.45 7.66
N ILE A 152 -21.38 -34.68 7.50
CA ILE A 152 -20.75 -35.96 7.87
C ILE A 152 -20.91 -36.21 9.36
N TYR A 153 -20.61 -35.21 10.20
CA TYR A 153 -20.77 -35.33 11.64
C TYR A 153 -22.23 -35.60 12.05
N GLN A 154 -23.20 -34.92 11.43
CA GLN A 154 -24.62 -35.19 11.67
C GLN A 154 -24.99 -36.65 11.34
N SER A 155 -24.56 -37.14 10.17
CA SER A 155 -24.80 -38.52 9.76
C SER A 155 -24.21 -39.54 10.74
N MET A 156 -23.03 -39.27 11.30
CA MET A 156 -22.40 -40.15 12.29
C MET A 156 -23.20 -40.19 13.61
N ILE A 157 -23.72 -39.06 14.06
CA ILE A 157 -24.54 -38.98 15.27
C ILE A 157 -25.87 -39.72 15.09
N ASP A 158 -26.52 -39.54 13.94
CA ASP A 158 -27.77 -40.23 13.62
C ASP A 158 -27.58 -41.77 13.64
N GLU A 159 -26.46 -42.27 13.08
CA GLU A 159 -26.14 -43.70 13.09
C GLU A 159 -25.87 -44.23 14.52
N LEU A 160 -25.13 -43.46 15.32
CA LEU A 160 -24.86 -43.81 16.72
C LEU A 160 -26.14 -43.86 17.56
N GLN A 161 -27.07 -42.92 17.38
CA GLN A 161 -28.37 -42.92 18.05
C GLN A 161 -29.18 -44.17 17.71
N VAL A 162 -29.23 -44.55 16.43
CA VAL A 162 -29.93 -45.77 15.98
C VAL A 162 -29.30 -47.02 16.59
N SER A 163 -27.98 -47.10 16.65
CA SER A 163 -27.28 -48.24 17.24
C SER A 163 -27.55 -48.35 18.75
N PHE A 164 -27.52 -47.24 19.48
CA PHE A 164 -27.82 -47.22 20.91
C PHE A 164 -29.26 -47.65 21.21
N ALA A 165 -30.23 -47.17 20.44
CA ALA A 165 -31.64 -47.53 20.59
C ALA A 165 -31.87 -49.05 20.40
N LYS A 166 -31.23 -49.64 19.38
CA LYS A 166 -31.29 -51.10 19.14
C LYS A 166 -30.70 -51.90 20.30
N GLN A 167 -29.56 -51.45 20.84
CA GLN A 167 -28.92 -52.12 21.98
C GLN A 167 -29.81 -52.07 23.23
N GLN A 168 -30.46 -50.93 23.49
CA GLN A 168 -31.37 -50.78 24.62
C GLN A 168 -32.61 -51.67 24.49
N GLN A 169 -33.16 -51.80 23.27
CA GLN A 169 -34.26 -52.72 22.98
C GLN A 169 -33.87 -54.18 23.23
N PHE A 170 -32.71 -54.62 22.75
CA PHE A 170 -32.23 -56.00 22.97
C PHE A 170 -32.07 -56.34 24.46
N VAL A 171 -31.50 -55.43 25.27
CA VAL A 171 -31.37 -55.63 26.72
C VAL A 171 -32.73 -55.70 27.41
N SER A 172 -33.68 -54.86 26.98
CA SER A 172 -35.05 -54.86 27.50
C SER A 172 -35.76 -56.18 27.19
N ASP A 173 -35.64 -56.67 25.95
CA ASP A 173 -36.26 -57.92 25.50
C ASP A 173 -35.66 -59.14 26.25
N ALA A 174 -34.33 -59.17 26.46
CA ALA A 174 -33.68 -60.24 27.23
C ALA A 174 -34.03 -60.22 28.72
N SER A 175 -34.35 -59.05 29.28
CA SER A 175 -34.81 -58.91 30.66
C SER A 175 -36.26 -59.39 30.85
N HIS A 176 -37.05 -59.47 29.76
CA HIS A 176 -38.43 -59.95 29.80
C HIS A 176 -38.56 -61.48 29.61
N GLU A 177 -37.50 -62.17 29.16
CA GLU A 177 -37.49 -63.64 28.99
C GLU A 177 -36.93 -64.42 30.20
N LEU A 178 -36.42 -63.74 31.24
CA LEU A 178 -35.95 -64.33 32.51
C LEU A 178 -36.99 -64.20 33.62
#